data_AF-A0A6M1PRM8-F1
#
_entry.id   AF-A0A6M1PRM8-F1
#
_cell.length_a   1.000
_cell.length_b   1.000
_cell.length_c   1.000
_cell.angle_alpha   90.00
_cell.angle_beta   90.00
_cell.angle_gamma   90.00
#
_symmetry.space_group_name_H-M   'P 1'
#
loop_
_entity.id
_entity.type
_entity.pdbx_description
1 polymer ?
#
loop_
_entity_poly.entity_id
_entity_poly.type
_entity_poly.pdbx_seq_one_letter_code
_entity_poly.pdbx_strand_id
1 'polypeptide(L)'
;MLNEWLQSLRDANIITLLLLVVAAFSLIQGWFRGFSLSAGRLFGLLGSGIATIAALVLSALAAAYFSPYVQTWAAETTAPAGELKQWQQLYYTAVSALAGLPLLRFLFLLILGYSLIRIILGLLVPLLPFPRSRRPGLPGRRISAASRLGGAGIGLFIGAVRCLLIIIALYVWTGLSPSSGLSRYVEESPVYRQGVESVIKPVAGTTVQDHLPVLTKAVADEMNEILRRKYEIIDRDVPKDIAGAAEDIAGNAKNDEEKARLLYDWVGSRISYDYAKAENYEQNRIWKEQTPQDTFNTRLGVCIDYARLYAMMARSQGLDVRVVTGRGYDGQGGYGPHAWNEVYIAERKAWIPLDSTWAKSGNWFNPPDFDSTHMKESVL
;
A
#
# COMPACT_ATOMS: atom_id res chain seq x y z
N MET A 1 -12.85 -26.92 -31.17
CA MET A 1 -11.48 -26.37 -31.26
C MET A 1 -11.31 -25.26 -32.30
N LEU A 2 -11.25 -25.50 -33.62
CA LEU A 2 -11.01 -24.41 -34.59
C LEU A 2 -12.15 -23.37 -34.66
N ASN A 3 -13.41 -23.82 -34.62
CA ASN A 3 -14.58 -22.93 -34.66
C ASN A 3 -14.78 -22.11 -33.38
N GLU A 4 -14.41 -22.65 -32.21
CA GLU A 4 -14.38 -21.91 -30.94
C GLU A 4 -13.26 -20.86 -30.93
N TRP A 5 -12.12 -21.17 -31.55
CA TRP A 5 -11.00 -20.23 -31.73
C TRP A 5 -11.39 -19.06 -32.66
N LEU A 6 -12.13 -19.34 -33.73
CA LEU A 6 -12.64 -18.34 -34.67
C LEU A 6 -13.75 -17.46 -34.06
N GLN A 7 -14.62 -18.02 -33.22
CA GLN A 7 -15.58 -17.23 -32.44
C GLN A 7 -14.89 -16.35 -31.38
N SER A 8 -13.90 -16.90 -30.67
CA SER A 8 -13.08 -16.13 -29.71
C SER A 8 -12.29 -14.97 -30.34
N LEU A 9 -11.95 -15.05 -31.63
CA LEU A 9 -11.33 -13.96 -32.38
C LEU A 9 -12.33 -12.87 -32.79
N ARG A 10 -13.61 -13.22 -32.92
CA ARG A 10 -14.70 -12.32 -33.31
C ARG A 10 -15.22 -11.48 -32.13
N ASP A 11 -15.12 -12.04 -30.93
CA ASP A 11 -15.43 -11.39 -29.64
C ASP A 11 -14.16 -10.87 -28.92
N ALA A 12 -13.04 -10.77 -29.64
CA ALA A 12 -11.73 -10.48 -29.04
C ALA A 12 -11.65 -9.05 -28.49
N ASN A 13 -11.64 -8.94 -27.16
CA ASN A 13 -11.28 -7.71 -26.48
C ASN A 13 -9.77 -7.39 -26.64
N ILE A 14 -9.37 -6.16 -26.35
CA ILE A 14 -8.00 -5.65 -26.59
C ILE A 14 -6.94 -6.50 -25.88
N ILE A 15 -7.27 -7.09 -24.73
CA ILE A 15 -6.39 -7.98 -23.95
C ILE A 15 -6.07 -9.26 -24.74
N THR A 16 -7.10 -9.86 -25.35
CA THR A 16 -6.95 -11.04 -26.20
C THR A 16 -6.06 -10.75 -27.40
N LEU A 17 -6.30 -9.61 -28.08
CA LEU A 17 -5.49 -9.18 -29.20
C LEU A 17 -4.02 -8.95 -28.80
N LEU A 18 -3.79 -8.32 -27.65
CA LEU A 18 -2.44 -8.06 -27.12
C LEU A 18 -1.69 -9.36 -26.87
N LEU A 19 -2.31 -10.35 -26.22
CA LEU A 19 -1.69 -11.65 -25.95
C LEU A 19 -1.36 -12.39 -27.26
N LEU A 20 -2.26 -12.35 -28.23
CA LEU A 20 -2.04 -12.94 -29.55
C LEU A 20 -0.90 -12.25 -30.31
N VAL A 21 -0.81 -10.92 -30.26
CA VAL A 21 0.28 -10.15 -30.87
C VAL A 21 1.61 -10.51 -30.21
N VAL A 22 1.67 -10.63 -28.89
CA VAL A 22 2.89 -11.03 -28.16
C VAL A 22 3.34 -12.43 -28.58
N ALA A 23 2.41 -13.38 -28.70
CA ALA A 23 2.69 -14.74 -29.15
C ALA A 23 3.16 -14.77 -30.62
N ALA A 24 2.45 -14.09 -31.52
CA ALA A 24 2.76 -14.01 -32.95
C ALA A 24 4.11 -13.32 -33.20
N PHE A 25 4.37 -12.20 -32.53
CA PHE A 25 5.64 -11.50 -32.61
C PHE A 25 6.80 -12.38 -32.13
N SER A 26 6.61 -13.13 -31.04
CA SER A 26 7.64 -14.03 -30.50
C SER A 26 7.91 -15.21 -31.45
N LEU A 27 6.88 -15.76 -32.09
CA LEU A 27 7.00 -16.78 -33.13
C LEU A 27 7.75 -16.27 -34.37
N ILE A 28 7.34 -15.12 -34.91
CA ILE A 28 7.96 -14.49 -36.09
C ILE A 28 9.43 -14.18 -35.81
N GLN A 29 9.70 -13.64 -34.62
CA GLN A 29 11.05 -13.36 -34.17
C GLN A 29 11.90 -14.64 -34.04
N GLY A 30 11.31 -15.74 -33.61
CA GLY A 30 11.95 -17.06 -33.57
C GLY A 30 12.25 -17.62 -34.96
N TRP A 31 11.31 -17.48 -35.89
CA TRP A 31 11.43 -17.91 -37.28
C TRP A 31 12.60 -17.24 -38.00
N PHE A 32 12.73 -15.90 -37.89
CA PHE A 32 13.79 -15.15 -38.55
C PHE A 32 15.18 -15.40 -37.98
N ARG A 33 15.27 -15.84 -36.72
CA ARG A 33 16.55 -16.06 -36.02
C ARG A 33 17.08 -17.48 -36.12
N GLY A 34 16.21 -18.47 -36.31
CA GLY A 34 16.59 -19.89 -36.33
C GLY A 34 16.85 -20.49 -34.93
N PHE A 35 17.00 -21.81 -34.88
CA PHE A 35 16.95 -22.61 -33.64
C PHE A 35 18.07 -22.25 -32.64
N SER A 36 19.33 -22.19 -33.06
CA SER A 36 20.47 -21.99 -32.14
C SER A 36 20.44 -20.64 -31.42
N LEU A 37 20.07 -19.57 -32.12
CA LEU A 37 19.95 -18.23 -31.55
C LEU A 37 18.72 -18.09 -30.63
N SER A 38 17.60 -18.72 -30.99
CA SER A 38 16.40 -18.75 -30.15
C SER A 38 16.61 -19.61 -28.90
N ALA A 39 17.27 -20.76 -29.01
CA ALA A 39 17.64 -21.63 -27.89
C ALA A 39 18.57 -20.93 -26.91
N GLY A 40 19.63 -20.25 -27.41
CA GLY A 40 20.55 -19.50 -26.57
C GLY A 40 19.85 -18.39 -25.75
N ARG A 41 18.82 -17.74 -26.31
CA ARG A 41 18.00 -16.79 -25.55
C ARG A 41 17.12 -17.46 -24.50
N LEU A 42 16.51 -18.61 -24.81
CA LEU A 42 15.70 -19.35 -23.84
C LEU A 42 16.55 -19.76 -22.64
N PHE A 43 17.73 -20.35 -22.87
CA PHE A 43 18.66 -20.72 -21.80
C PHE A 43 19.20 -19.50 -21.05
N GLY A 44 19.46 -18.39 -21.75
CA GLY A 44 19.83 -17.12 -21.10
C GLY A 44 18.72 -16.56 -20.20
N LEU A 45 17.46 -16.62 -20.66
CA LEU A 45 16.30 -16.20 -19.89
C LEU A 45 16.08 -17.10 -18.67
N LEU A 46 16.12 -18.43 -18.85
CA LEU A 46 16.00 -19.39 -17.76
C LEU A 46 17.12 -19.23 -16.73
N GLY A 47 18.37 -19.11 -17.17
CA GLY A 47 19.51 -18.87 -16.28
C GLY A 47 19.40 -17.54 -15.55
N SER A 48 18.99 -16.46 -16.24
CA SER A 48 18.75 -15.17 -15.60
C SER A 48 17.58 -15.21 -14.62
N GLY A 49 16.54 -16.00 -14.91
CA GLY A 49 15.38 -16.19 -14.06
C GLY A 49 15.74 -16.95 -12.79
N ILE A 50 16.47 -18.06 -12.90
CA ILE A 50 17.00 -18.81 -11.75
C ILE A 50 17.89 -17.91 -10.89
N ALA A 51 18.78 -17.13 -11.51
CA ALA A 51 19.62 -16.18 -10.79
C ALA A 51 18.81 -15.06 -10.11
N THR A 52 17.73 -14.59 -10.73
CA THR A 52 16.81 -13.61 -10.11
C THR A 52 16.09 -14.23 -8.91
N ILE A 53 15.56 -15.44 -9.04
CA ILE A 53 14.86 -16.13 -7.95
C ILE A 53 15.84 -16.41 -6.80
N ALA A 54 17.04 -16.93 -7.10
CA ALA A 54 18.07 -17.15 -6.12
C ALA A 54 18.47 -15.83 -5.42
N ALA A 55 18.62 -14.73 -6.16
CA ALA A 55 18.91 -13.43 -5.59
C ALA A 55 17.77 -12.92 -4.68
N LEU A 56 16.51 -13.11 -5.06
CA LEU A 56 15.36 -12.74 -4.25
C LEU A 56 15.27 -13.56 -2.97
N VAL A 57 15.46 -14.88 -3.05
CA VAL A 57 15.44 -15.78 -1.87
C VAL A 57 16.58 -15.44 -0.93
N LEU A 58 17.81 -15.33 -1.43
CA LEU A 58 18.97 -14.96 -0.62
C LEU A 58 18.80 -13.56 -0.01
N SER A 59 18.22 -12.61 -0.75
CA SER A 59 17.94 -11.27 -0.24
C SER A 59 16.87 -11.30 0.84
N ALA A 60 15.81 -12.09 0.69
CA ALA A 60 14.76 -12.22 1.69
C ALA A 60 15.30 -12.84 2.99
N LEU A 61 16.14 -13.87 2.89
CA LEU A 61 16.81 -14.47 4.04
C LEU A 61 17.76 -13.48 4.71
N ALA A 62 18.55 -12.74 3.94
CA ALA A 62 19.42 -11.69 4.47
C ALA A 62 18.61 -10.56 5.14
N ALA A 63 17.51 -10.12 4.53
CA ALA A 63 16.63 -9.10 5.09
C ALA A 63 16.00 -9.56 6.40
N ALA A 64 15.52 -10.80 6.48
CA ALA A 64 15.01 -11.39 7.72
C ALA A 64 16.10 -11.46 8.80
N TYR A 65 17.32 -11.88 8.44
CA TYR A 65 18.44 -11.99 9.36
C TYR A 65 18.95 -10.64 9.88
N PHE A 66 19.08 -9.64 9.01
CA PHE A 66 19.62 -8.31 9.37
C PHE A 66 18.56 -7.35 9.96
N SER A 67 17.27 -7.64 9.79
CA SER A 67 16.18 -6.79 10.28
C SER A 67 16.27 -6.48 11.79
N PRO A 68 16.52 -7.45 12.70
CA PRO A 68 16.68 -7.15 14.13
C PRO A 68 17.86 -6.23 14.44
N TYR A 69 18.99 -6.40 13.74
CA TYR A 69 20.19 -5.56 13.95
C TYR A 69 19.98 -4.12 13.49
N VAL A 70 19.25 -3.93 12.38
CA VAL A 70 18.88 -2.59 11.91
C VAL A 70 17.87 -1.96 12.85
N GLN A 71 16.96 -2.75 13.45
CA GLN A 71 16.03 -2.25 14.47
C GLN A 71 16.77 -1.68 15.67
N THR A 72 17.71 -2.43 16.24
CA THR A 72 18.44 -2.01 17.45
C THR A 72 19.24 -0.75 17.17
N TRP A 73 19.98 -0.72 16.06
CA TRP A 73 20.72 0.48 15.65
C TRP A 73 19.80 1.69 15.43
N ALA A 74 18.67 1.51 14.76
CA ALA A 74 17.75 2.59 14.47
C ALA A 74 17.04 3.10 15.75
N ALA A 75 16.73 2.21 16.70
CA ALA A 75 16.13 2.57 17.98
C ALA A 75 17.09 3.34 18.90
N GLU A 76 18.40 3.06 18.82
CA GLU A 76 19.44 3.77 19.58
C GLU A 76 19.80 5.14 18.97
N THR A 77 19.39 5.41 17.73
CA THR A 77 19.73 6.64 17.01
C THR A 77 18.71 7.74 17.30
N THR A 78 18.99 8.58 18.30
CA THR A 78 18.12 9.71 18.69
C THR A 78 18.50 11.01 18.00
N ALA A 79 17.50 11.82 17.65
CA ALA A 79 17.73 13.16 17.09
C ALA A 79 18.36 14.10 18.13
N PRO A 80 19.34 14.94 17.76
CA PRO A 80 19.96 15.91 18.66
C PRO A 80 18.96 17.01 19.04
N ALA A 81 19.08 17.53 20.26
CA ALA A 81 18.24 18.62 20.75
C ALA A 81 18.54 19.93 19.98
N GLY A 82 17.50 20.61 19.50
CA GLY A 82 17.58 21.90 18.79
C GLY A 82 16.88 21.90 17.43
N GLU A 83 17.00 23.02 16.71
CA GLU A 83 16.48 23.13 15.34
C GLU A 83 17.28 22.25 14.38
N LEU A 84 16.59 21.31 13.73
CA LEU A 84 17.17 20.42 12.73
C LEU A 84 17.07 21.03 11.33
N LYS A 85 18.14 20.93 10.55
CA LYS A 85 18.12 21.24 9.12
C LYS A 85 17.23 20.22 8.38
N GLN A 86 16.64 20.59 7.25
CA GLN A 86 15.69 19.73 6.52
C GLN A 86 16.21 18.31 6.22
N TRP A 87 17.49 18.16 5.87
CA TRP A 87 18.13 16.85 5.62
C TRP A 87 18.35 16.04 6.89
N GLN A 88 18.56 16.70 8.04
CA GLN A 88 18.61 16.03 9.34
C GLN A 88 17.21 15.55 9.73
N GLN A 89 16.18 16.37 9.52
CA GLN A 89 14.78 15.95 9.72
C GLN A 89 14.44 14.73 8.87
N LEU A 90 14.80 14.75 7.58
CA LEU A 90 14.57 13.61 6.67
C LEU A 90 15.30 12.35 7.16
N TYR A 91 16.56 12.47 7.56
CA TYR A 91 17.36 11.35 8.08
C TYR A 91 16.74 10.75 9.34
N TYR A 92 16.44 11.55 10.37
CA TYR A 92 15.88 11.03 11.62
C TYR A 92 14.46 10.50 11.46
N THR A 93 13.69 11.05 10.52
CA THR A 93 12.39 10.49 10.14
C THR A 93 12.55 9.11 9.53
N ALA A 94 13.48 8.95 8.58
CA ALA A 94 13.76 7.65 7.95
C ALA A 94 14.28 6.61 8.96
N VAL A 95 15.17 7.02 9.87
CA VAL A 95 15.69 6.13 10.92
C VAL A 95 14.60 5.72 11.91
N SER A 96 13.77 6.66 12.37
CA SER A 96 12.62 6.37 13.23
C SER A 96 11.62 5.41 12.56
N ALA A 97 11.39 5.59 11.25
CA ALA A 97 10.57 4.68 10.46
C ALA A 97 11.17 3.26 10.39
N LEU A 98 12.48 3.14 10.15
CA LEU A 98 13.17 1.84 10.14
C LEU A 98 13.16 1.15 11.51
N ALA A 99 13.21 1.90 12.62
CA ALA A 99 13.07 1.34 13.96
C ALA A 99 11.66 0.78 14.20
N GLY A 100 10.65 1.52 13.72
CA GLY A 100 9.25 1.27 14.03
C GLY A 100 8.49 0.29 13.17
N LEU A 101 8.93 0.09 11.93
CA LEU A 101 8.11 -0.53 10.88
C LEU A 101 8.83 -1.77 10.34
N PRO A 102 8.49 -2.97 10.84
CA PRO A 102 9.12 -4.23 10.46
C PRO A 102 9.12 -4.50 8.95
N LEU A 103 8.00 -4.28 8.25
CA LEU A 103 7.86 -4.51 6.81
C LEU A 103 8.63 -3.45 6.03
N LEU A 104 8.54 -2.17 6.39
CA LEU A 104 9.36 -1.14 5.74
C LEU A 104 10.85 -1.49 5.81
N ARG A 105 11.32 -1.87 7.00
CA ARG A 105 12.71 -2.30 7.22
C ARG A 105 13.05 -3.56 6.42
N PHE A 106 12.17 -4.56 6.42
CA PHE A 106 12.36 -5.78 5.64
C PHE A 106 12.43 -5.49 4.14
N LEU A 107 11.53 -4.68 3.60
CA LEU A 107 11.50 -4.30 2.18
C LEU A 107 12.74 -3.48 1.79
N PHE A 108 13.14 -2.53 2.63
CA PHE A 108 14.36 -1.76 2.45
C PHE A 108 15.59 -2.67 2.35
N LEU A 109 15.72 -3.61 3.29
CA LEU A 109 16.80 -4.61 3.28
C LEU A 109 16.69 -5.58 2.11
N LEU A 110 15.49 -5.97 1.70
CA LEU A 110 15.25 -6.83 0.55
C LEU A 110 15.73 -6.17 -0.76
N ILE A 111 15.44 -4.87 -0.95
CA ILE A 111 15.85 -4.11 -2.13
C ILE A 111 17.37 -3.93 -2.16
N LEU A 112 17.96 -3.54 -1.03
CA LEU A 112 19.41 -3.38 -0.89
C LEU A 112 20.15 -4.70 -1.08
N GLY A 113 19.72 -5.75 -0.39
CA GLY A 113 20.28 -7.10 -0.49
C GLY A 113 20.16 -7.66 -1.89
N TYR A 114 19.03 -7.47 -2.57
CA TYR A 114 18.83 -7.93 -3.93
C TYR A 114 19.81 -7.25 -4.88
N SER A 115 19.98 -5.93 -4.75
CA SER A 115 20.92 -5.17 -5.58
C SER A 115 22.37 -5.65 -5.39
N LEU A 116 22.80 -5.83 -4.14
CA LEU A 116 24.12 -6.35 -3.78
C LEU A 116 24.35 -7.77 -4.31
N ILE A 117 23.41 -8.68 -4.05
CA ILE A 117 23.50 -10.08 -4.48
C ILE A 117 23.53 -10.17 -6.01
N ARG A 118 22.77 -9.33 -6.72
CA ARG A 118 22.80 -9.27 -8.19
C ARG A 118 24.14 -8.79 -8.73
N ILE A 119 24.77 -7.80 -8.09
CA ILE A 119 26.13 -7.36 -8.45
C ILE A 119 27.12 -8.50 -8.22
N ILE A 120 27.07 -9.16 -7.07
CA ILE A 120 27.95 -10.29 -6.72
C ILE A 120 27.77 -11.44 -7.71
N LEU A 121 26.53 -11.88 -7.97
CA LEU A 121 26.24 -12.92 -8.95
C LEU A 121 26.71 -12.51 -10.36
N GLY A 122 26.53 -11.25 -10.74
CA GLY A 122 27.02 -10.71 -12.01
C GLY A 122 28.54 -10.75 -12.16
N LEU A 123 29.28 -10.57 -11.06
CA LEU A 123 30.75 -10.67 -11.02
C LEU A 123 31.24 -12.13 -10.96
N LEU A 124 30.47 -13.04 -10.37
CA LEU A 124 30.82 -14.47 -10.24
C LEU A 124 30.50 -15.29 -11.49
N VAL A 125 29.43 -14.96 -12.21
CA VAL A 125 29.01 -15.69 -13.43
C VAL A 125 30.12 -15.80 -14.50
N PRO A 126 30.94 -14.76 -14.76
CA PRO A 126 32.07 -14.84 -15.68
C PRO A 126 33.24 -15.75 -15.26
N LEU A 127 33.32 -16.13 -13.97
CA LEU A 127 34.37 -16.98 -13.38
C LEU A 127 34.00 -18.47 -13.42
N LEU A 128 32.71 -18.79 -13.57
CA LEU A 128 32.25 -20.17 -13.68
C LEU A 128 32.69 -20.76 -15.04
N PRO A 129 33.08 -22.05 -15.09
CA PRO A 129 33.57 -22.72 -16.29
C PRO A 129 32.44 -23.07 -17.28
N PHE A 130 31.42 -22.22 -17.39
CA PHE A 130 30.39 -22.37 -18.41
C PHE A 130 30.91 -21.84 -19.75
N PRO A 131 30.70 -22.57 -20.86
CA PRO A 131 31.08 -22.10 -22.17
C PRO A 131 30.35 -20.78 -22.44
N ARG A 132 31.09 -19.66 -22.45
CA ARG A 132 30.57 -18.37 -22.89
C ARG A 132 29.99 -18.58 -24.28
N SER A 133 28.69 -18.36 -24.44
CA SER A 133 28.03 -18.34 -25.74
C SER A 133 28.81 -17.40 -26.65
N ARG A 134 29.63 -17.97 -27.53
CA ARG A 134 30.48 -17.23 -28.47
C ARG A 134 29.59 -16.31 -29.31
N ARG A 135 30.15 -15.12 -29.60
CA ARG A 135 29.61 -14.07 -30.47
C ARG A 135 28.93 -14.64 -31.73
N PRO A 136 27.94 -13.93 -32.31
CA PRO A 136 27.29 -14.36 -33.54
C PRO A 136 28.33 -14.69 -34.61
N GLY A 137 28.19 -15.88 -35.19
CA GLY A 137 29.04 -16.37 -36.25
C GLY A 137 29.00 -15.48 -37.50
N LEU A 138 30.04 -15.67 -38.31
CA LEU A 138 30.35 -14.97 -39.54
C LEU A 138 29.14 -14.65 -40.44
N PRO A 139 29.12 -13.49 -41.12
CA PRO A 139 28.09 -13.17 -42.10
C PRO A 139 28.15 -14.18 -43.26
N GLY A 140 27.04 -14.88 -43.53
CA GLY A 140 26.90 -15.70 -44.75
C GLY A 140 26.29 -17.09 -44.62
N ARG A 141 26.01 -17.61 -43.41
CA ARG A 141 25.39 -18.95 -43.26
C ARG A 141 23.88 -18.87 -43.51
N ARG A 142 23.41 -19.37 -44.66
CA ARG A 142 21.97 -19.48 -44.97
C ARG A 142 21.29 -20.34 -43.89
N ILE A 143 20.31 -19.77 -43.18
CA ILE A 143 19.52 -20.47 -42.16
C ILE A 143 18.64 -21.51 -42.86
N SER A 144 18.80 -22.79 -42.50
CA SER A 144 18.01 -23.88 -43.08
C SER A 144 16.52 -23.78 -42.68
N ALA A 145 15.63 -24.34 -43.51
CA ALA A 145 14.20 -24.39 -43.21
C ALA A 145 13.91 -25.10 -41.87
N ALA A 146 14.62 -26.19 -41.57
CA ALA A 146 14.55 -26.90 -40.29
C ALA A 146 14.98 -26.01 -39.11
N SER A 147 16.00 -25.18 -39.28
CA SER A 147 16.44 -24.23 -38.24
C SER A 147 15.42 -23.12 -38.02
N ARG A 148 14.76 -22.61 -39.07
CA ARG A 148 13.68 -21.61 -38.95
C ARG A 148 12.47 -22.18 -38.23
N LEU A 149 12.07 -23.41 -38.56
CA LEU A 149 10.98 -24.12 -37.88
C LEU A 149 11.29 -24.36 -36.40
N GLY A 150 12.49 -24.84 -36.08
CA GLY A 150 12.93 -25.00 -34.70
C GLY A 150 13.00 -23.65 -33.95
N GLY A 151 13.46 -22.59 -34.63
CA GLY A 151 13.49 -21.23 -34.09
C GLY A 151 12.09 -20.69 -33.79
N ALA A 152 11.11 -20.93 -34.66
CA ALA A 152 9.72 -20.55 -34.46
C ALA A 152 9.07 -21.31 -33.30
N GLY A 153 9.37 -22.61 -33.15
CA GLY A 153 8.91 -23.40 -32.00
C GLY A 153 9.39 -22.86 -30.66
N ILE A 154 10.69 -22.52 -30.56
CA ILE A 154 11.24 -21.88 -29.36
C ILE A 154 10.66 -20.47 -29.15
N GLY A 155 10.48 -19.71 -30.24
CA GLY A 155 9.85 -18.40 -30.21
C GLY A 155 8.42 -18.44 -29.67
N LEU A 156 7.64 -19.45 -30.06
CA LEU A 156 6.29 -19.68 -29.56
C LEU A 156 6.28 -20.02 -28.07
N PHE A 157 7.20 -20.89 -27.61
CA PHE A 157 7.34 -21.20 -26.19
C PHE A 157 7.66 -19.96 -25.35
N ILE A 158 8.63 -19.14 -25.78
CA ILE A 158 8.95 -17.87 -25.14
C ILE A 158 7.74 -16.92 -25.15
N GLY A 159 6.99 -16.90 -26.27
CA GLY A 159 5.74 -16.14 -26.39
C GLY A 159 4.69 -16.58 -25.37
N ALA A 160 4.51 -17.89 -25.19
CA ALA A 160 3.57 -18.46 -24.22
C ALA A 160 3.96 -18.10 -22.77
N VAL A 161 5.25 -18.16 -22.42
CA VAL A 161 5.74 -17.72 -21.10
C VAL A 161 5.45 -16.24 -20.86
N ARG A 162 5.67 -15.38 -21.86
CA ARG A 162 5.34 -13.94 -21.75
C ARG A 162 3.85 -13.71 -21.57
N CYS A 163 3.02 -14.44 -22.32
CA CYS A 163 1.57 -14.35 -22.18
C CYS A 163 1.14 -14.79 -20.77
N LEU A 164 1.71 -15.88 -20.25
CA LEU A 164 1.44 -16.33 -18.87
C LEU A 164 1.81 -15.26 -17.83
N LEU A 165 2.95 -14.59 -17.97
CA LEU A 165 3.35 -13.51 -17.07
C LEU A 165 2.36 -12.32 -17.12
N ILE A 166 1.89 -11.95 -18.31
CA ILE A 166 0.87 -10.91 -18.47
C ILE A 166 -0.44 -11.34 -17.79
N ILE A 167 -0.87 -12.59 -17.98
CA ILE A 167 -2.07 -13.14 -17.35
C ILE A 167 -1.94 -13.15 -15.82
N ILE A 168 -0.77 -13.53 -15.26
CA ILE A 168 -0.51 -13.48 -13.81
C ILE A 168 -0.59 -12.04 -13.29
N ALA A 169 0.03 -11.07 -13.99
CA ALA A 169 -0.02 -9.68 -13.58
C ALA A 169 -1.45 -9.12 -13.60
N LEU A 170 -2.22 -9.45 -14.64
CA LEU A 170 -3.63 -9.12 -14.74
C LEU A 170 -4.45 -9.79 -13.62
N TYR A 171 -4.18 -11.05 -13.29
CA TYR A 171 -4.85 -11.79 -12.21
C TYR A 171 -4.64 -11.14 -10.84
N VAL A 172 -3.40 -10.76 -10.53
CA VAL A 172 -3.08 -10.01 -9.31
C VAL A 172 -3.84 -8.67 -9.30
N TRP A 173 -3.84 -7.95 -10.41
CA TRP A 173 -4.56 -6.67 -10.52
C TRP A 173 -6.07 -6.83 -10.30
N THR A 174 -6.71 -7.79 -10.97
CA THR A 174 -8.15 -8.04 -10.82
C THR A 174 -8.50 -8.47 -9.39
N GLY A 175 -7.62 -9.21 -8.72
CA GLY A 175 -7.81 -9.58 -7.31
C GLY A 175 -7.67 -8.41 -6.35
N LEU A 176 -6.78 -7.44 -6.63
CA LEU A 176 -6.59 -6.26 -5.79
C LEU A 176 -7.63 -5.15 -6.02
N SER A 177 -8.29 -5.12 -7.17
CA SER A 177 -9.28 -4.08 -7.51
C SER A 177 -10.54 -4.62 -8.20
N PRO A 178 -11.32 -5.49 -7.53
CA PRO A 178 -12.40 -6.25 -8.17
C PRO A 178 -13.53 -5.38 -8.75
N SER A 179 -13.79 -4.22 -8.14
CA SER A 179 -14.87 -3.30 -8.54
C SER A 179 -14.52 -2.40 -9.73
N SER A 180 -13.27 -2.37 -10.15
CA SER A 180 -12.81 -1.49 -11.24
C SER A 180 -13.38 -1.93 -12.60
N GLY A 181 -13.76 -0.95 -13.44
CA GLY A 181 -14.27 -1.24 -14.80
C GLY A 181 -13.27 -1.98 -15.67
N LEU A 182 -11.97 -1.76 -15.45
CA LEU A 182 -10.88 -2.46 -16.14
C LEU A 182 -10.79 -3.93 -15.71
N SER A 183 -11.10 -4.27 -14.46
CA SER A 183 -11.07 -5.68 -14.01
C SER A 183 -12.19 -6.48 -14.65
N ARG A 184 -13.41 -5.92 -14.73
CA ARG A 184 -14.51 -6.52 -15.50
C ARG A 184 -14.14 -6.73 -16.97
N TYR A 185 -13.55 -5.71 -17.61
CA TYR A 185 -13.10 -5.80 -18.99
C TYR A 185 -12.02 -6.88 -19.22
N VAL A 186 -11.10 -7.05 -18.26
CA VAL A 186 -10.06 -8.09 -18.32
C VAL A 186 -10.67 -9.48 -18.15
N GLU A 187 -11.60 -9.66 -17.21
CA GLU A 187 -12.28 -10.93 -16.95
C GLU A 187 -13.18 -11.40 -18.10
N GLU A 188 -13.68 -10.47 -18.91
CA GLU A 188 -14.39 -10.76 -20.15
C GLU A 188 -13.49 -11.36 -21.25
N SER A 189 -12.14 -11.29 -21.13
CA SER A 189 -11.23 -11.87 -22.13
C SER A 189 -11.25 -13.41 -22.07
N PRO A 190 -11.62 -14.10 -23.17
CA PRO A 190 -11.65 -15.55 -23.20
C PRO A 190 -10.28 -16.20 -22.94
N VAL A 191 -9.22 -15.64 -23.53
CA VAL A 191 -7.85 -16.15 -23.41
C VAL A 191 -7.29 -15.93 -22.01
N TYR A 192 -7.60 -14.78 -21.39
CA TYR A 192 -7.25 -14.52 -19.99
C TYR A 192 -7.95 -15.51 -19.06
N ARG A 193 -9.28 -15.64 -19.16
CA ARG A 193 -10.08 -16.54 -18.32
C ARG A 193 -9.59 -17.98 -18.43
N GLN A 194 -9.37 -18.45 -19.65
CA GLN A 194 -8.84 -19.78 -19.90
C GLN A 194 -7.44 -19.97 -19.28
N GLY A 195 -6.54 -18.98 -19.39
CA GLY A 195 -5.22 -19.04 -18.77
C GLY A 195 -5.26 -19.06 -17.25
N VAL A 196 -6.16 -18.26 -16.65
CA VAL A 196 -6.39 -18.26 -15.20
C VAL A 196 -6.92 -19.62 -14.73
N GLU A 197 -7.93 -20.18 -15.39
CA GLU A 197 -8.55 -21.44 -15.00
C GLU A 197 -7.64 -22.66 -15.17
N SER A 198 -6.86 -22.70 -16.26
CA SER A 198 -6.03 -23.85 -16.58
C SER A 198 -4.67 -23.86 -15.91
N VAL A 199 -4.08 -22.68 -15.65
CA VAL A 199 -2.68 -22.58 -15.16
C VAL A 199 -2.60 -21.97 -13.77
N ILE A 200 -3.38 -20.92 -13.48
CA ILE A 200 -3.23 -20.15 -12.23
C ILE A 200 -4.05 -20.77 -11.09
N LYS A 201 -5.36 -21.00 -11.28
CA LYS A 201 -6.26 -21.54 -10.24
C LYS A 201 -5.76 -22.85 -9.60
N PRO A 202 -5.24 -23.85 -10.35
CA PRO A 202 -4.76 -25.10 -9.75
C PRO A 202 -3.54 -24.94 -8.85
N VAL A 203 -2.72 -23.91 -9.08
CA VAL A 203 -1.47 -23.67 -8.35
C VAL A 203 -1.64 -22.64 -7.24
N ALA A 204 -2.48 -21.63 -7.46
CA ALA A 204 -2.60 -20.45 -6.61
C ALA A 204 -3.92 -20.40 -5.81
N GLY A 205 -4.90 -21.25 -6.12
CA GLY A 205 -6.30 -21.11 -5.68
C GLY A 205 -6.51 -21.05 -4.17
N THR A 206 -5.78 -21.85 -3.39
CA THR A 206 -5.91 -21.87 -1.91
C THR A 206 -4.95 -20.90 -1.24
N THR A 207 -3.66 -20.98 -1.58
CA THR A 207 -2.59 -20.20 -0.93
C THR A 207 -2.74 -18.69 -1.10
N VAL A 208 -3.15 -18.20 -2.29
CA VAL A 208 -3.26 -16.74 -2.51
C VAL A 208 -4.50 -16.17 -1.84
N GLN A 209 -5.62 -16.89 -1.82
CA GLN A 209 -6.84 -16.43 -1.16
C GLN A 209 -6.68 -16.34 0.36
N ASP A 210 -5.93 -17.26 0.96
CA ASP A 210 -5.73 -17.30 2.41
C ASP A 210 -4.70 -16.26 2.90
N HIS A 211 -3.63 -15.99 2.14
CA HIS A 211 -2.53 -15.14 2.61
C HIS A 211 -2.60 -13.69 2.14
N LEU A 212 -3.31 -13.40 1.05
CA LEU A 212 -3.42 -12.02 0.55
C LEU A 212 -4.11 -11.08 1.54
N PRO A 213 -5.24 -11.46 2.20
CA PRO A 213 -5.88 -10.62 3.23
C PRO A 213 -4.99 -10.36 4.45
N VAL A 214 -4.14 -11.32 4.82
CA VAL A 214 -3.21 -11.18 5.94
C VAL A 214 -2.09 -10.19 5.61
N LEU A 215 -1.55 -10.26 4.39
CA LEU A 215 -0.54 -9.31 3.91
C LEU A 215 -1.10 -7.89 3.78
N THR A 216 -2.31 -7.73 3.22
CA THR A 216 -2.95 -6.41 3.12
C THR A 216 -3.27 -5.84 4.50
N LYS A 217 -3.72 -6.67 5.45
CA LYS A 217 -3.93 -6.24 6.84
C LYS A 217 -2.62 -5.80 7.49
N ALA A 218 -1.54 -6.58 7.39
CA ALA A 218 -0.25 -6.21 7.97
C ALA A 218 0.32 -4.91 7.39
N VAL A 219 0.16 -4.68 6.08
CA VAL A 219 0.55 -3.42 5.43
C VAL A 219 -0.34 -2.25 5.88
N ALA A 220 -1.65 -2.47 6.02
CA ALA A 220 -2.57 -1.46 6.53
C ALA A 220 -2.26 -1.07 7.98
N ASP A 221 -1.97 -2.06 8.83
CA ASP A 221 -1.59 -1.85 10.23
C ASP A 221 -0.29 -1.02 10.32
N GLU A 222 0.71 -1.28 9.48
CA GLU A 222 1.92 -0.44 9.42
C GLU A 222 1.66 0.97 8.89
N MET A 223 0.78 1.11 7.90
CA MET A 223 0.41 2.44 7.40
C MET A 223 -0.32 3.26 8.47
N ASN A 224 -1.16 2.62 9.27
CA ASN A 224 -1.79 3.24 10.43
C ASN A 224 -0.75 3.64 11.49
N GLU A 225 0.25 2.80 11.75
CA GLU A 225 1.35 3.12 12.66
C GLU A 225 2.19 4.30 12.17
N ILE A 226 2.48 4.40 10.86
CA ILE A 226 3.13 5.56 10.25
C ILE A 226 2.32 6.83 10.50
N LEU A 227 1.01 6.78 10.27
CA LEU A 227 0.12 7.92 10.47
C LEU A 227 0.05 8.32 11.94
N ARG A 228 -0.04 7.34 12.86
CA ARG A 228 -0.02 7.61 14.30
C ARG A 228 1.25 8.36 14.70
N ARG A 229 2.43 7.84 14.34
CA ARG A 229 3.71 8.49 14.65
C ARG A 229 3.85 9.86 14.03
N LYS A 230 3.37 10.03 12.79
CA LYS A 230 3.33 11.33 12.13
C LYS A 230 2.50 12.32 12.96
N TYR A 231 1.32 11.92 13.45
CA TYR A 231 0.49 12.77 14.28
C TYR A 231 1.06 13.00 15.69
N GLU A 232 1.66 11.98 16.33
CA GLU A 232 2.37 12.15 17.61
C GLU A 232 3.49 13.21 17.51
N ILE A 233 4.19 13.28 16.38
CA ILE A 233 5.25 14.28 16.16
C ILE A 233 4.66 15.66 15.87
N ILE A 234 3.65 15.74 14.99
CA ILE A 234 3.03 17.02 14.60
C ILE A 234 2.26 17.65 15.77
N ASP A 235 1.62 16.82 16.59
CA ASP A 235 0.73 17.24 17.67
C ASP A 235 1.41 17.16 19.05
N ARG A 236 2.74 16.99 19.10
CA ARG A 236 3.50 16.81 20.34
C ARG A 236 3.36 18.00 21.28
N ASP A 237 3.49 19.20 20.73
CA ASP A 237 3.58 20.43 21.49
C ASP A 237 2.23 21.16 21.37
N VAL A 238 1.53 21.36 22.50
CA VAL A 238 0.26 22.10 22.52
C VAL A 238 0.57 23.60 22.38
N PRO A 239 0.09 24.26 21.31
CA PRO A 239 0.23 25.70 21.15
C PRO A 239 -0.46 26.47 22.29
N LYS A 240 0.15 27.57 22.75
CA LYS A 240 -0.31 28.34 23.92
C LYS A 240 -1.70 28.94 23.75
N ASP A 241 -2.07 29.29 22.53
CA ASP A 241 -3.39 29.83 22.17
C ASP A 241 -4.48 28.76 22.21
N ILE A 242 -4.20 27.54 21.76
CA ILE A 242 -5.12 26.40 21.90
C ILE A 242 -5.29 26.05 23.37
N ALA A 243 -4.20 25.97 24.13
CA ALA A 243 -4.24 25.70 25.57
C ALA A 243 -5.01 26.80 26.32
N GLY A 244 -4.75 28.07 26.00
CA GLY A 244 -5.46 29.21 26.59
C GLY A 244 -6.95 29.20 26.27
N ALA A 245 -7.33 28.91 25.02
CA ALA A 245 -8.73 28.76 24.66
C ALA A 245 -9.41 27.61 25.41
N ALA A 246 -8.72 26.46 25.54
CA ALA A 246 -9.24 25.32 26.29
C ALA A 246 -9.44 25.66 27.77
N GLU A 247 -8.52 26.42 28.37
CA GLU A 247 -8.62 26.94 29.75
C GLU A 247 -9.81 27.90 29.89
N ASP A 248 -10.00 28.84 28.96
CA ASP A 248 -11.13 29.76 28.98
C ASP A 248 -12.49 29.04 28.88
N ILE A 249 -12.53 27.91 28.17
CA ILE A 249 -13.74 27.10 27.95
C ILE A 249 -14.05 26.19 29.13
N ALA A 250 -13.03 25.48 29.63
CA ALA A 250 -13.20 24.34 30.52
C ALA A 250 -12.44 24.46 31.86
N GLY A 251 -11.62 25.49 32.07
CA GLY A 251 -10.78 25.63 33.27
C GLY A 251 -11.58 25.71 34.57
N ASN A 252 -12.81 26.22 34.52
CA ASN A 252 -13.72 26.30 35.68
C ASN A 252 -14.71 25.11 35.81
N ALA A 253 -14.60 24.08 34.97
CA ALA A 253 -15.45 22.90 35.10
C ALA A 253 -15.13 22.10 36.37
N LYS A 254 -16.17 21.45 36.92
CA LYS A 254 -16.14 20.79 38.23
C LYS A 254 -15.55 19.38 38.20
N ASN A 255 -15.61 18.73 37.04
CA ASN A 255 -15.18 17.34 36.85
C ASN A 255 -14.76 17.09 35.40
N ASP A 256 -14.16 15.93 35.15
CA ASP A 256 -13.60 15.60 33.84
C ASP A 256 -14.68 15.47 32.75
N GLU A 257 -15.87 14.98 33.09
CA GLU A 257 -16.99 14.85 32.14
C GLU A 257 -17.51 16.22 31.69
N GLU A 258 -17.60 17.19 32.60
CA GLU A 258 -17.98 18.56 32.30
C GLU A 258 -16.92 19.26 31.44
N LYS A 259 -15.63 19.08 31.73
CA LYS A 259 -14.55 19.56 30.87
C LYS A 259 -14.67 18.98 29.46
N ALA A 260 -14.78 17.66 29.38
CA ALA A 260 -14.88 16.95 28.11
C ALA A 260 -16.07 17.43 27.28
N ARG A 261 -17.21 17.68 27.94
CA ARG A 261 -18.45 18.17 27.32
C ARG A 261 -18.33 19.59 26.80
N LEU A 262 -17.79 20.52 27.61
CA LEU A 262 -17.61 21.92 27.21
C LEU A 262 -16.70 22.06 25.99
N LEU A 263 -15.60 21.29 25.98
CA LEU A 263 -14.71 21.23 24.82
C LEU A 263 -15.40 20.63 23.60
N TYR A 264 -16.22 19.59 23.76
CA TYR A 264 -16.96 18.95 22.67
C TYR A 264 -17.95 19.93 22.04
N ASP A 265 -18.73 20.62 22.88
CA ASP A 265 -19.73 21.58 22.46
C ASP A 265 -19.05 22.77 21.74
N TRP A 266 -17.89 23.21 22.22
CA TRP A 266 -17.14 24.28 21.57
C TRP A 266 -16.58 23.85 20.21
N VAL A 267 -15.91 22.70 20.11
CA VAL A 267 -15.35 22.23 18.83
C VAL A 267 -16.49 22.01 17.81
N GLY A 268 -17.57 21.34 18.23
CA GLY A 268 -18.71 21.05 17.38
C GLY A 268 -19.47 22.29 16.90
N SER A 269 -19.48 23.37 17.69
CA SER A 269 -20.15 24.62 17.32
C SER A 269 -19.25 25.61 16.57
N ARG A 270 -17.92 25.57 16.80
CA ARG A 270 -16.98 26.56 16.25
C ARG A 270 -16.25 26.10 15.01
N ILE A 271 -16.20 24.81 14.72
CA ILE A 271 -15.59 24.29 13.49
C ILE A 271 -16.68 24.00 12.46
N SER A 272 -16.39 24.33 11.20
CA SER A 272 -17.25 24.05 10.04
C SER A 272 -16.66 22.91 9.22
N TYR A 273 -17.53 22.08 8.62
CA TYR A 273 -17.08 20.93 7.87
C TYR A 273 -16.56 21.36 6.49
N ASP A 274 -15.34 20.94 6.14
CA ASP A 274 -14.69 21.25 4.88
C ASP A 274 -15.11 20.25 3.79
N TYR A 275 -16.29 20.48 3.22
CA TYR A 275 -16.80 19.65 2.13
C TYR A 275 -15.88 19.68 0.90
N ALA A 276 -15.20 20.80 0.63
CA ALA A 276 -14.29 20.90 -0.50
C ALA A 276 -13.04 20.03 -0.32
N LYS A 277 -12.48 19.98 0.89
CA LYS A 277 -11.39 19.06 1.24
C LYS A 277 -11.81 17.60 1.11
N ALA A 278 -12.99 17.25 1.62
CA ALA A 278 -13.54 15.90 1.51
C ALA A 278 -13.75 15.50 0.04
N GLU A 279 -14.45 16.33 -0.74
CA GLU A 279 -14.75 16.09 -2.15
C GLU A 279 -13.47 15.97 -3.00
N ASN A 280 -12.46 16.81 -2.74
CA ASN A 280 -11.18 16.73 -3.47
C ASN A 280 -10.44 15.42 -3.20
N TYR A 281 -10.54 14.87 -1.99
CA TYR A 281 -10.00 13.55 -1.71
C TYR A 281 -10.82 12.43 -2.40
N GLU A 282 -12.15 12.54 -2.35
CA GLU A 282 -13.07 11.57 -2.95
C GLU A 282 -13.01 11.53 -4.49
N GLN A 283 -12.78 12.66 -5.14
CA GLN A 283 -12.75 12.74 -6.60
C GLN A 283 -11.32 12.62 -7.15
N ASN A 284 -10.37 13.31 -6.53
CA ASN A 284 -9.01 13.47 -7.08
C ASN A 284 -7.94 12.70 -6.30
N ARG A 285 -8.30 12.08 -5.16
CA ARG A 285 -7.34 11.42 -4.24
C ARG A 285 -6.26 12.37 -3.71
N ILE A 286 -6.55 13.67 -3.68
CA ILE A 286 -5.64 14.70 -3.18
C ILE A 286 -5.99 14.99 -1.72
N TRP A 287 -5.15 14.52 -0.80
CA TRP A 287 -5.30 14.83 0.63
C TRP A 287 -4.57 16.12 1.00
N LYS A 288 -5.32 17.10 1.54
CA LYS A 288 -4.75 18.32 2.11
C LYS A 288 -4.55 18.14 3.61
N GLU A 289 -3.34 17.74 3.99
CA GLU A 289 -2.97 17.62 5.41
C GLU A 289 -3.16 18.94 6.16
N GLN A 290 -3.64 18.86 7.40
CA GLN A 290 -3.94 20.01 8.23
C GLN A 290 -3.54 19.73 9.69
N THR A 291 -3.03 20.73 10.39
CA THR A 291 -2.68 20.62 11.82
C THR A 291 -3.87 21.05 12.71
N PRO A 292 -3.88 20.68 14.01
CA PRO A 292 -4.81 21.25 14.98
C PRO A 292 -4.77 22.78 15.01
N GLN A 293 -3.59 23.39 14.87
CA GLN A 293 -3.42 24.84 14.77
C GLN A 293 -4.12 25.43 13.55
N ASP A 294 -3.96 24.81 12.38
CA ASP A 294 -4.64 25.27 11.16
C ASP A 294 -6.16 25.18 11.33
N THR A 295 -6.66 24.09 11.93
CA THR A 295 -8.08 23.89 12.22
C THR A 295 -8.60 24.94 13.20
N PHE A 296 -7.83 25.23 14.25
CA PHE A 296 -8.15 26.26 15.22
C PHE A 296 -8.20 27.64 14.56
N ASN A 297 -7.23 27.99 13.72
CA ASN A 297 -7.15 29.30 13.08
C ASN A 297 -8.24 29.50 12.01
N THR A 298 -8.45 28.49 11.16
CA THR A 298 -9.36 28.58 10.00
C THR A 298 -10.81 28.27 10.37
N ARG A 299 -11.04 27.62 11.51
CA ARG A 299 -12.37 27.13 11.93
C ARG A 299 -13.00 26.17 10.92
N LEU A 300 -12.18 25.45 10.16
CA LEU A 300 -12.58 24.62 9.04
C LEU A 300 -11.80 23.29 9.08
N GLY A 301 -12.45 22.16 8.84
CA GLY A 301 -11.78 20.85 8.79
C GLY A 301 -12.73 19.69 8.49
N VAL A 302 -12.20 18.47 8.39
CA VAL A 302 -12.97 17.22 8.31
C VAL A 302 -12.82 16.39 9.59
N CYS A 303 -13.47 15.22 9.69
CA CYS A 303 -13.56 14.44 10.94
C CYS A 303 -12.24 14.25 11.72
N ILE A 304 -11.14 13.94 11.04
CA ILE A 304 -9.81 13.79 11.69
C ILE A 304 -9.27 15.12 12.23
N ASP A 305 -9.56 16.25 11.58
CA ASP A 305 -9.12 17.57 12.01
C ASP A 305 -9.88 18.00 13.29
N TYR A 306 -11.19 17.69 13.36
CA TYR A 306 -12.00 17.88 14.55
C TYR A 306 -11.48 17.04 15.71
N ALA A 307 -11.26 15.75 15.46
CA ALA A 307 -10.83 14.81 16.49
C ALA A 307 -9.45 15.16 17.06
N ARG A 308 -8.51 15.59 16.21
CA ARG A 308 -7.17 16.02 16.62
C ARG A 308 -7.19 17.35 17.37
N LEU A 309 -7.98 18.33 16.93
CA LEU A 309 -8.16 19.59 17.66
C LEU A 309 -8.77 19.35 19.05
N TYR A 310 -9.83 18.55 19.12
CA TYR A 310 -10.45 18.18 20.39
C TYR A 310 -9.44 17.49 21.33
N ALA A 311 -8.71 16.49 20.83
CA ALA A 311 -7.71 15.78 21.63
C ALA A 311 -6.63 16.74 22.16
N MET A 312 -6.17 17.70 21.36
CA MET A 312 -5.19 18.68 21.79
C MET A 312 -5.71 19.59 22.90
N MET A 313 -6.94 20.10 22.78
CA MET A 313 -7.60 20.91 23.81
C MET A 313 -7.88 20.12 25.09
N ALA A 314 -8.32 18.87 24.97
CA ALA A 314 -8.60 18.01 26.11
C ALA A 314 -7.31 17.64 26.88
N ARG A 315 -6.22 17.29 26.17
CA ARG A 315 -4.90 17.05 26.79
C ARG A 315 -4.38 18.27 27.53
N SER A 316 -4.58 19.47 27.01
CA SER A 316 -4.16 20.70 27.68
C SER A 316 -4.94 21.02 28.96
N GLN A 317 -6.08 20.35 29.17
CA GLN A 317 -6.93 20.48 30.36
C GLN A 317 -6.80 19.29 31.31
N GLY A 318 -5.81 18.42 31.06
CA GLY A 318 -5.49 17.26 31.90
C GLY A 318 -6.35 16.03 31.64
N LEU A 319 -7.13 16.00 30.55
CA LEU A 319 -7.96 14.85 30.21
C LEU A 319 -7.16 13.78 29.46
N ASP A 320 -7.36 12.53 29.85
CA ASP A 320 -6.91 11.37 29.10
C ASP A 320 -7.82 11.16 27.88
N VAL A 321 -7.30 11.46 26.69
CA VAL A 321 -8.04 11.42 25.43
C VAL A 321 -7.24 10.72 24.34
N ARG A 322 -7.96 9.93 23.55
CA ARG A 322 -7.42 9.25 22.37
C ARG A 322 -8.23 9.59 21.13
N VAL A 323 -7.56 9.65 19.99
CA VAL A 323 -8.22 9.79 18.69
C VAL A 323 -8.54 8.38 18.21
N VAL A 324 -9.76 8.16 17.75
CA VAL A 324 -10.20 6.86 17.24
C VAL A 324 -10.46 7.00 15.76
N THR A 325 -9.99 6.03 14.98
CA THR A 325 -10.32 5.91 13.56
C THR A 325 -11.08 4.62 13.30
N GLY A 326 -11.96 4.66 12.32
CA GLY A 326 -12.74 3.52 11.91
C GLY A 326 -13.74 3.90 10.83
N ARG A 327 -14.97 3.40 10.95
CA ARG A 327 -16.03 3.70 9.98
C ARG A 327 -17.25 4.32 10.63
N GLY A 328 -17.76 5.40 10.03
CA GLY A 328 -18.99 6.09 10.40
C GLY A 328 -20.12 5.78 9.42
N TYR A 329 -21.34 5.63 9.93
CA TYR A 329 -22.54 5.46 9.12
C TYR A 329 -22.79 6.66 8.20
N ASP A 330 -23.09 6.42 6.92
CA ASP A 330 -23.27 7.47 5.91
C ASP A 330 -24.71 8.01 5.79
N GLY A 331 -25.63 7.50 6.60
CA GLY A 331 -27.05 7.88 6.54
C GLY A 331 -27.87 7.14 5.48
N GLN A 332 -27.23 6.39 4.58
CA GLN A 332 -27.82 5.76 3.39
C GLN A 332 -27.67 4.23 3.35
N GLY A 333 -27.30 3.61 4.47
CA GLY A 333 -27.09 2.16 4.58
C GLY A 333 -25.64 1.73 4.41
N GLY A 334 -24.71 2.65 4.17
CA GLY A 334 -23.28 2.39 4.03
C GLY A 334 -22.45 2.95 5.19
N TYR A 335 -21.14 2.73 5.08
CA TYR A 335 -20.14 3.14 6.06
C TYR A 335 -18.92 3.71 5.34
N GLY A 336 -18.46 4.88 5.78
CA GLY A 336 -17.27 5.55 5.27
C GLY A 336 -16.17 5.70 6.32
N PRO A 337 -14.91 5.94 5.92
CA PRO A 337 -13.84 6.25 6.87
C PRO A 337 -14.21 7.45 7.75
N HIS A 338 -14.01 7.31 9.07
CA HIS A 338 -14.39 8.33 10.03
C HIS A 338 -13.42 8.37 11.21
N ALA A 339 -13.39 9.51 11.92
CA ALA A 339 -12.55 9.72 13.09
C ALA A 339 -13.30 10.50 14.17
N TRP A 340 -13.11 10.10 15.42
CA TRP A 340 -13.76 10.68 16.60
C TRP A 340 -12.84 10.56 17.83
N ASN A 341 -13.35 10.83 19.03
CA ASN A 341 -12.57 10.73 20.26
C ASN A 341 -13.20 9.79 21.29
N GLU A 342 -12.34 9.25 22.15
CA GLU A 342 -12.77 8.69 23.42
C GLU A 342 -12.01 9.42 24.54
N VAL A 343 -12.71 9.74 25.62
CA VAL A 343 -12.13 10.41 26.81
C VAL A 343 -12.35 9.52 28.01
N TYR A 344 -11.32 9.32 28.81
CA TYR A 344 -11.43 8.60 30.08
C TYR A 344 -11.97 9.56 31.15
N ILE A 345 -13.13 9.22 31.70
CA ILE A 345 -13.75 9.99 32.79
C ILE A 345 -13.39 9.32 34.11
N ALA A 346 -12.53 9.97 34.89
CA ALA A 346 -11.97 9.42 36.12
C ALA A 346 -13.06 9.06 37.14
N GLU A 347 -14.10 9.87 37.24
CA GLU A 347 -15.23 9.69 38.16
C GLU A 347 -16.04 8.43 37.84
N ARG A 348 -16.09 8.05 36.56
CA ARG A 348 -16.82 6.87 36.06
C ARG A 348 -15.93 5.66 35.86
N LYS A 349 -14.60 5.85 35.89
CA LYS A 349 -13.59 4.84 35.55
C LYS A 349 -13.85 4.19 34.18
N ALA A 350 -14.29 4.99 33.23
CA ALA A 350 -14.73 4.51 31.93
C ALA A 350 -14.29 5.47 30.81
N TRP A 351 -13.98 4.88 29.66
CA TRP A 351 -13.86 5.63 28.41
C TRP A 351 -15.26 5.92 27.88
N ILE A 352 -15.53 7.17 27.55
CA ILE A 352 -16.76 7.56 26.87
C ILE A 352 -16.44 8.03 25.45
N PRO A 353 -17.22 7.62 24.44
CA PRO A 353 -17.05 8.11 23.08
C PRO A 353 -17.71 9.47 22.88
N LEU A 354 -17.13 10.29 22.00
CA LEU A 354 -17.73 11.52 21.52
C LEU A 354 -17.30 11.84 20.09
N ASP A 355 -18.21 12.45 19.31
CA ASP A 355 -17.90 12.93 17.96
C ASP A 355 -18.34 14.38 17.73
N SER A 356 -17.36 15.29 17.83
CA SER A 356 -17.59 16.72 17.61
C SER A 356 -17.90 17.08 16.15
N THR A 357 -17.55 16.21 15.18
CA THR A 357 -17.89 16.40 13.75
C THR A 357 -19.39 16.37 13.55
N TRP A 358 -20.07 15.46 14.23
CA TRP A 358 -21.51 15.26 14.12
C TRP A 358 -22.31 16.08 15.14
N ALA A 359 -21.69 16.89 15.99
CA ALA A 359 -22.37 17.69 17.01
C ALA A 359 -23.49 18.61 16.47
N LYS A 360 -23.43 19.00 15.19
CA LYS A 360 -24.48 19.78 14.51
C LYS A 360 -25.71 18.95 14.12
N SER A 361 -25.59 17.62 14.02
CA SER A 361 -26.69 16.71 13.70
C SER A 361 -27.39 16.15 14.93
N GLY A 362 -26.81 16.30 16.13
CA GLY A 362 -27.39 15.82 17.38
C GLY A 362 -26.40 15.82 18.53
N ASN A 363 -26.81 15.25 19.67
CA ASN A 363 -25.90 15.04 20.79
C ASN A 363 -25.12 13.73 20.62
N TRP A 364 -23.87 13.85 20.19
CA TRP A 364 -22.93 12.74 20.02
C TRP A 364 -21.92 12.66 21.16
N PHE A 365 -22.22 13.25 22.32
CA PHE A 365 -21.43 13.09 23.54
C PHE A 365 -21.97 11.92 24.36
N ASN A 366 -21.26 10.78 24.34
CA ASN A 366 -21.62 9.54 25.02
C ASN A 366 -23.09 9.09 24.83
N PRO A 367 -23.64 9.08 23.60
CA PRO A 367 -25.00 8.61 23.38
C PRO A 367 -25.07 7.09 23.58
N PRO A 368 -26.27 6.55 23.90
CA PRO A 368 -26.49 5.12 23.84
C PRO A 368 -26.24 4.60 22.42
N ASP A 369 -25.78 3.35 22.31
CA ASP A 369 -25.55 2.66 21.04
C ASP A 369 -24.59 3.38 20.07
N PHE A 370 -23.61 4.13 20.57
CA PHE A 370 -22.60 4.83 19.74
C PHE A 370 -21.95 3.90 18.70
N ASP A 371 -21.69 2.65 19.08
CA ASP A 371 -21.07 1.64 18.22
C ASP A 371 -21.96 1.18 17.04
N SER A 372 -23.26 1.47 17.06
CA SER A 372 -24.15 1.14 15.94
C SER A 372 -23.93 2.04 14.73
N THR A 373 -23.36 3.23 14.94
CA THR A 373 -23.02 4.18 13.86
C THR A 373 -21.52 4.40 13.72
N HIS A 374 -20.73 4.04 14.73
CA HIS A 374 -19.28 4.19 14.76
C HIS A 374 -18.59 2.84 14.98
N MET A 375 -18.10 2.24 13.90
CA MET A 375 -17.34 0.99 13.96
C MET A 375 -15.87 1.31 14.21
N LYS A 376 -15.42 1.13 15.46
CA LYS A 376 -14.01 1.30 15.85
C LYS A 376 -13.07 0.32 15.15
N GLU A 377 -11.97 0.82 14.60
CA GLU A 377 -10.92 -0.01 13.97
C GLU A 377 -9.56 0.18 14.64
N SER A 378 -9.17 1.43 14.91
CA SER A 378 -7.86 1.77 15.47
C SER A 378 -7.93 2.93 16.45
N VAL A 379 -6.92 3.02 17.31
CA VAL A 379 -6.71 4.12 18.25
C VAL A 379 -5.35 4.76 17.92
N LEU A 380 -5.36 6.07 17.72
CA LEU A 380 -4.21 6.92 17.46
C LEU A 380 -3.72 7.62 18.73
#